data_AF-A0A2I0QZ83-F1
#
_entry.id   AF-A0A2I0QZ83-F1
#
_cell.length_a   1.000
_cell.length_b   1.000
_cell.length_c   1.000
_cell.angle_alpha   90.00
_cell.angle_beta   90.00
_cell.angle_gamma   90.00
#
_symmetry.space_group_name_H-M   'P 1'
#
loop_
_entity.id
_entity.type
_entity.pdbx_description
1 polymer ?
#
loop_
_entity_poly.entity_id
_entity_poly.type
_entity_poly.pdbx_seq_one_letter_code
_entity_poly.pdbx_strand_id
1 'polypeptide(L)'
;MLNKENLNGIGLLLLRISIGLAMLLGHGLGKWSRLIEGGEIQFADPFGFGPMTSMIMAVFAEVFCASLVIFGLLTRWALLPLVITMLVATFYVHFTDGFGGMEKAFLYLVGFVALLFTGPGKFSIDSLIQLNK
;
A
#
# COMPACT_ATOMS: atom_id res chain seq x y z
N MET A 1 -15.20 29.48 0.07
CA MET A 1 -14.83 29.42 -1.36
C MET A 1 -13.74 28.37 -1.54
N LEU A 2 -13.95 27.35 -2.38
CA LEU A 2 -12.96 26.32 -2.67
C LEU A 2 -11.80 26.93 -3.48
N ASN A 3 -10.64 27.12 -2.85
CA ASN A 3 -9.42 27.55 -3.53
C ASN A 3 -8.66 26.31 -4.08
N LYS A 4 -7.81 26.49 -5.10
CA LYS A 4 -7.04 25.43 -5.77
C LYS A 4 -6.24 24.54 -4.80
N GLU A 5 -5.69 25.14 -3.76
CA GLU A 5 -5.01 24.44 -2.66
C GLU A 5 -5.91 23.45 -1.91
N ASN A 6 -7.17 23.81 -1.66
CA ASN A 6 -8.12 22.94 -0.99
C ASN A 6 -8.59 21.81 -1.90
N LEU A 7 -8.74 22.07 -3.21
CA LEU A 7 -9.06 21.04 -4.20
C LEU A 7 -7.94 19.99 -4.33
N ASN A 8 -6.68 20.44 -4.39
CA ASN A 8 -5.52 19.54 -4.39
C ASN A 8 -5.48 18.69 -3.11
N GLY A 9 -5.72 19.31 -1.95
CA GLY A 9 -5.78 18.59 -0.67
C GLY A 9 -6.86 17.52 -0.65
N ILE A 10 -8.07 17.83 -1.13
CA ILE A 10 -9.19 16.87 -1.22
C ILE A 10 -8.85 15.74 -2.19
N GLY A 11 -8.25 16.05 -3.34
CA GLY A 11 -7.81 15.06 -4.33
C GLY A 11 -6.80 14.07 -3.75
N LEU A 12 -5.80 14.55 -3.02
CA LEU A 12 -4.82 13.71 -2.36
C LEU A 12 -5.44 12.87 -1.23
N LEU A 13 -6.37 13.43 -0.46
CA LEU A 13 -7.11 12.69 0.56
C LEU A 13 -7.93 11.56 -0.06
N LEU A 14 -8.64 11.85 -1.16
CA LEU A 14 -9.44 10.86 -1.86
C LEU A 14 -8.56 9.74 -2.42
N LEU A 15 -7.45 10.09 -3.08
CA LEU A 15 -6.47 9.13 -3.60
C LEU A 15 -5.90 8.24 -2.48
N ARG A 16 -5.54 8.84 -1.35
CA ARG A 16 -4.95 8.15 -0.20
C ARG A 16 -5.92 7.16 0.44
N ILE A 17 -7.15 7.60 0.70
CA ILE A 17 -8.18 6.75 1.32
C ILE A 17 -8.59 5.64 0.36
N SER A 18 -8.80 5.96 -0.93
CA SER A 18 -9.26 4.97 -1.91
C SER A 18 -8.21 3.88 -2.12
N ILE A 19 -6.96 4.24 -2.39
CA ILE A 19 -5.90 3.26 -2.66
C ILE A 19 -5.52 2.48 -1.41
N GLY A 20 -5.51 3.13 -0.24
CA GLY A 20 -5.22 2.48 1.04
C GLY A 20 -6.31 1.49 1.44
N LEU A 21 -7.59 1.87 1.31
CA LEU A 21 -8.71 0.95 1.57
C LEU A 21 -8.75 -0.19 0.56
N ALA A 22 -8.54 0.10 -0.72
CA ALA A 22 -8.55 -0.93 -1.75
C ALA A 22 -7.41 -1.95 -1.53
N MET A 23 -6.23 -1.51 -1.08
CA MET A 23 -5.16 -2.40 -0.65
C MET A 23 -5.52 -3.23 0.58
N LEU A 24 -6.03 -2.57 1.63
CA LEU A 24 -6.35 -3.22 2.89
C LEU A 24 -7.44 -4.28 2.71
N LEU A 25 -8.51 -3.94 1.99
CA LEU A 25 -9.65 -4.84 1.76
C LEU A 25 -9.36 -5.89 0.68
N GLY A 26 -8.66 -5.50 -0.39
CA GLY A 26 -8.42 -6.36 -1.56
C GLY A 26 -7.28 -7.35 -1.39
N HIS A 27 -6.24 -6.98 -0.63
CA HIS A 27 -5.04 -7.80 -0.46
C HIS A 27 -4.72 -8.08 1.02
N GLY A 28 -4.84 -7.08 1.89
CA GLY A 28 -4.48 -7.18 3.31
C GLY A 28 -5.33 -8.18 4.10
N LEU A 29 -6.66 -8.02 4.09
CA LEU A 29 -7.57 -8.84 4.91
C LEU A 29 -7.51 -10.33 4.56
N GLY A 30 -7.45 -10.67 3.27
CA GLY A 30 -7.37 -12.06 2.83
C GLY A 30 -6.05 -12.74 3.20
N LYS A 31 -4.94 -11.98 3.24
CA LYS A 31 -3.67 -12.52 3.75
C LYS A 31 -3.65 -12.59 5.27
N TRP A 32 -4.25 -11.61 5.95
CA TRP A 32 -4.38 -11.64 7.42
C TRP A 32 -5.19 -12.84 7.90
N SER A 33 -6.34 -13.13 7.28
CA SER A 33 -7.15 -14.29 7.64
C SER A 33 -6.38 -15.60 7.42
N ARG A 34 -5.72 -15.75 6.27
CA ARG A 34 -4.86 -16.91 5.98
C ARG A 34 -3.72 -17.08 6.98
N LEU A 35 -3.18 -15.99 7.52
CA LEU A 35 -2.11 -16.04 8.52
C LEU A 35 -2.63 -16.53 9.88
N ILE A 36 -3.85 -16.14 10.26
CA ILE A 36 -4.48 -16.53 11.53
C ILE A 36 -5.05 -17.95 11.49
N GLU A 37 -5.64 -18.36 10.37
CA GLU A 37 -6.29 -19.68 10.24
C GLU A 37 -5.31 -20.83 10.43
N GLY A 38 -4.02 -20.62 10.12
CA GLY A 38 -2.96 -21.61 10.32
C GLY A 38 -3.06 -22.77 9.32
N GLY A 39 -2.09 -22.88 8.43
CA GLY A 39 -2.04 -23.93 7.40
C GLY A 39 -0.76 -23.88 6.59
N GLU A 40 -0.67 -24.69 5.52
CA GLU A 40 0.43 -24.58 4.57
C GLU A 40 0.38 -23.24 3.84
N ILE A 41 1.28 -22.34 4.23
CA ILE A 41 1.45 -21.05 3.59
C ILE A 41 2.25 -21.25 2.30
N GLN A 42 1.55 -21.34 1.17
CA GLN A 42 2.15 -21.19 -0.14
C GLN A 42 2.14 -19.71 -0.51
N PHE A 43 3.24 -19.03 -0.21
CA PHE A 43 3.46 -17.63 -0.56
C PHE A 43 4.77 -17.48 -1.32
N ALA A 44 4.80 -16.52 -2.25
CA ALA A 44 6.01 -16.23 -3.00
C ALA A 44 7.11 -15.74 -2.03
N ASP A 45 8.28 -16.36 -2.12
CA ASP A 45 9.43 -16.03 -1.28
C ASP A 45 10.57 -15.46 -2.14
N PRO A 46 10.50 -14.18 -2.53
CA PRO A 46 11.50 -13.56 -3.41
C PRO A 46 12.86 -13.37 -2.71
N PHE A 47 12.88 -13.35 -1.38
CA PHE A 47 14.08 -13.08 -0.58
C PHE A 47 14.70 -14.32 0.06
N GLY A 48 14.04 -15.48 -0.02
CA GLY A 48 14.54 -16.74 0.53
C GLY A 48 14.46 -16.85 2.06
N PHE A 49 13.59 -16.06 2.71
CA PHE A 49 13.41 -16.08 4.17
C PHE A 49 12.40 -17.11 4.66
N GLY A 50 11.82 -17.88 3.75
CA GLY A 50 10.72 -18.79 3.96
C GLY A 50 9.36 -18.14 3.64
N PRO A 51 8.38 -18.93 3.16
CA PRO A 51 7.07 -18.42 2.75
C PRO A 51 6.26 -17.82 3.91
N MET A 52 6.44 -18.32 5.13
CA MET A 52 5.80 -17.77 6.33
C MET A 52 6.32 -16.36 6.64
N THR A 53 7.64 -16.15 6.64
CA THR A 53 8.25 -14.84 6.91
C THR A 53 7.84 -13.82 5.85
N SER A 54 7.91 -14.20 4.58
CA SER A 54 7.51 -13.36 3.45
C SER A 54 6.02 -12.99 3.51
N MET A 55 5.16 -13.90 3.96
CA MET A 55 3.74 -13.61 4.19
C MET A 55 3.51 -12.65 5.35
N ILE A 56 4.21 -12.81 6.49
CA ILE A 56 4.10 -11.90 7.64
C ILE A 56 4.50 -10.47 7.22
N MET A 57 5.60 -10.32 6.49
CA MET A 57 6.06 -9.02 6.00
C MET A 57 5.04 -8.39 5.03
N ALA A 58 4.47 -9.18 4.12
CA ALA A 58 3.44 -8.72 3.20
C ALA A 58 2.16 -8.27 3.94
N VAL A 59 1.71 -9.05 4.93
CA VAL A 59 0.55 -8.72 5.77
C VAL A 59 0.79 -7.46 6.57
N PHE A 60 1.98 -7.31 7.16
CA PHE A 60 2.35 -6.08 7.87
C PHE A 60 2.29 -4.86 6.95
N ALA A 61 2.87 -4.94 5.75
CA ALA A 61 2.79 -3.85 4.79
C ALA A 61 1.34 -3.55 4.36
N GLU A 62 0.57 -4.57 3.97
CA GLU A 62 -0.74 -4.39 3.36
C GLU A 62 -1.88 -4.10 4.35
N VAL A 63 -1.72 -4.42 5.63
CA VAL A 63 -2.72 -4.12 6.66
C VAL A 63 -2.27 -2.94 7.50
N PHE A 64 -1.10 -3.02 8.12
CA PHE A 64 -0.64 -2.01 9.06
C PHE A 64 -0.17 -0.75 8.34
N CYS A 65 0.72 -0.87 7.34
CA CYS A 65 1.15 0.30 6.59
C CYS A 65 0.02 0.90 5.73
N ALA A 66 -0.86 0.09 5.15
CA ALA A 66 -2.04 0.61 4.44
C ALA A 66 -2.96 1.42 5.38
N SER A 67 -3.19 0.93 6.60
CA SER A 67 -3.97 1.67 7.62
C SER A 67 -3.32 3.02 7.96
N LEU A 68 -2.00 3.04 8.17
CA LEU A 68 -1.25 4.27 8.41
C LEU A 68 -1.38 5.26 7.24
N VAL A 69 -1.32 4.76 5.99
CA VAL A 69 -1.54 5.58 4.80
C VAL A 69 -2.96 6.15 4.79
N ILE A 70 -4.01 5.38 5.06
CA ILE A 70 -5.40 5.87 5.10
C ILE A 70 -5.53 7.05 6.07
N PHE A 71 -5.05 6.89 7.30
CA PHE A 71 -5.05 7.94 8.33
C PHE A 71 -4.11 9.10 8.00
N GLY A 72 -3.19 8.90 7.07
CA GLY A 72 -2.22 9.92 6.69
C GLY A 72 -1.18 10.15 7.79
N LEU A 73 -0.73 9.11 8.48
CA LEU A 73 0.31 9.16 9.51
C LEU A 73 1.58 8.49 9.01
N LEU A 74 2.75 9.14 9.12
CA LEU A 74 4.04 8.61 8.65
C LEU A 74 3.96 8.08 7.21
N THR A 75 3.17 8.74 6.36
CA THR A 75 2.80 8.25 5.02
C THR A 75 4.00 7.89 4.16
N ARG A 76 5.07 8.70 4.15
CA ARG A 76 6.28 8.39 3.37
C ARG A 76 6.93 7.08 3.80
N TRP A 77 7.03 6.83 5.10
CA TRP A 77 7.61 5.61 5.65
C TRP A 77 6.68 4.41 5.48
N ALA A 78 5.37 4.60 5.62
CA ALA A 78 4.38 3.54 5.41
C ALA A 78 4.23 3.15 3.93
N LEU A 79 4.46 4.09 3.00
CA LEU A 79 4.42 3.83 1.56
C LEU A 79 5.60 2.99 1.07
N LEU A 80 6.77 3.05 1.72
CA LEU A 80 7.94 2.29 1.29
C LEU A 80 7.69 0.77 1.28
N PRO A 81 7.22 0.13 2.37
CA PRO A 81 6.84 -1.28 2.35
C PRO A 81 5.78 -1.61 1.30
N LEU A 82 4.76 -0.76 1.13
CA LEU A 82 3.68 -0.96 0.15
C LEU A 82 4.17 -0.93 -1.31
N VAL A 83 5.11 -0.02 -1.61
CA VAL A 83 5.74 0.06 -2.93
C VAL A 83 6.57 -1.19 -3.19
N ILE A 84 7.34 -1.66 -2.20
CA ILE A 84 8.17 -2.86 -2.34
C ILE A 84 7.29 -4.11 -2.55
N THR A 85 6.21 -4.28 -1.78
CA THR A 85 5.32 -5.44 -1.96
C THR A 85 4.64 -5.44 -3.33
N MET A 86 4.23 -4.27 -3.84
CA MET A 86 3.63 -4.17 -5.17
C MET A 86 4.64 -4.32 -6.31
N LEU A 87 5.90 -3.88 -6.11
CA LEU A 87 7.00 -4.16 -7.06
C LEU A 87 7.23 -5.67 -7.20
N VAL A 88 7.35 -6.38 -6.08
CA VAL A 88 7.48 -7.85 -6.07
C VAL A 88 6.25 -8.49 -6.70
N ALA A 89 5.04 -8.06 -6.34
CA ALA A 89 3.82 -8.62 -6.91
C ALA A 89 3.76 -8.45 -8.44
N THR A 90 4.18 -7.28 -8.94
CA THR A 90 4.15 -6.98 -10.38
C THR A 90 5.24 -7.75 -11.13
N PHE A 91 6.50 -7.64 -10.71
CA PHE A 91 7.66 -8.12 -11.47
C PHE A 91 8.09 -9.55 -11.14
N TYR A 92 7.65 -10.12 -10.02
CA TYR A 92 8.00 -11.48 -9.62
C TYR A 92 6.80 -12.42 -9.66
N VAL A 93 5.66 -12.04 -9.07
CA VAL A 93 4.50 -12.92 -8.97
C VAL A 93 3.71 -12.98 -10.27
N HIS A 94 3.37 -11.82 -10.83
CA HIS A 94 2.50 -11.74 -12.00
C HIS A 94 3.24 -11.61 -13.33
N PHE A 95 4.58 -11.65 -13.34
CA PHE A 95 5.38 -11.40 -14.56
C PHE A 95 5.03 -12.35 -15.71
N THR A 96 4.65 -13.58 -15.41
CA THR A 96 4.26 -14.60 -16.39
C THR A 96 2.79 -14.55 -16.79
N ASP A 97 1.94 -13.83 -16.04
CA ASP A 97 0.48 -13.79 -16.24
C ASP A 97 0.05 -12.81 -17.34
N GLY A 98 1.02 -12.13 -17.96
CA GLY A 98 0.78 -11.08 -18.94
C GLY A 98 0.22 -9.79 -18.32
N PHE A 99 -0.10 -8.81 -19.17
CA PHE A 99 -0.49 -7.49 -18.70
C PHE A 99 -1.77 -7.51 -17.85
N GLY A 100 -2.75 -8.35 -18.18
CA GLY A 100 -4.02 -8.43 -17.44
C GLY A 100 -3.87 -8.91 -15.99
N GLY A 101 -2.89 -9.77 -15.71
CA GLY A 101 -2.57 -10.19 -14.33
C GLY A 101 -1.79 -9.13 -13.55
N MET A 102 -0.86 -8.45 -14.21
CA MET A 102 -0.01 -7.42 -13.61
C MET A 102 -0.70 -6.06 -13.43
N GLU A 103 -1.74 -5.75 -14.23
CA GLU A 103 -2.36 -4.43 -14.31
C GLU A 103 -2.74 -3.88 -12.93
N LYS A 104 -3.36 -4.71 -12.08
CA LYS A 104 -3.81 -4.29 -10.74
C LYS A 104 -2.64 -3.93 -9.84
N ALA A 105 -1.64 -4.80 -9.76
CA ALA A 105 -0.44 -4.57 -8.95
C ALA A 105 0.32 -3.33 -9.43
N PHE A 106 0.37 -3.14 -10.76
CA PHE A 106 1.00 -1.96 -11.37
C PHE A 106 0.23 -0.66 -11.07
N LEU A 107 -1.11 -0.67 -11.13
CA LEU A 107 -1.93 0.49 -10.78
C LEU A 107 -1.76 0.90 -9.31
N TYR A 108 -1.73 -0.08 -8.41
CA TYR A 108 -1.41 0.17 -7.00
C TYR A 108 -0.01 0.77 -6.84
N LEU A 109 0.98 0.18 -7.50
CA LEU A 109 2.36 0.66 -7.47
C LEU A 109 2.45 2.13 -7.92
N VAL A 110 1.89 2.46 -9.07
CA VAL A 110 1.91 3.83 -9.61
C VAL A 110 1.20 4.80 -8.67
N GLY A 111 0.06 4.41 -8.10
CA GLY A 111 -0.65 5.26 -7.15
C GLY A 111 0.09 5.48 -5.84
N PHE A 112 0.77 4.46 -5.30
CA PHE A 112 1.61 4.62 -4.11
C PHE A 112 2.86 5.45 -4.39
N VAL A 113 3.49 5.28 -5.54
CA VAL A 113 4.63 6.12 -5.97
C VAL A 113 4.18 7.57 -6.16
N ALA A 114 3.01 7.80 -6.77
CA ALA A 114 2.45 9.14 -6.89
C ALA A 114 2.21 9.77 -5.51
N LEU A 115 1.64 9.03 -4.54
CA LEU A 115 1.49 9.49 -3.15
C LEU A 115 2.83 9.72 -2.45
N LEU A 116 3.87 8.95 -2.77
CA LEU A 116 5.20 9.13 -2.19
C LEU A 116 5.80 10.48 -2.62
N PHE A 117 5.66 10.85 -3.90
CA PHE A 117 6.16 12.11 -4.45
C PHE A 117 5.29 13.32 -4.08
N THR A 118 3.97 13.18 -4.14
CA THR A 118 3.04 14.26 -3.80
C THR A 118 2.90 14.48 -2.29
N GLY A 119 3.26 13.47 -1.49
CA GLY A 119 3.22 13.50 -0.04
C GLY A 119 1.81 13.27 0.54
N PRO A 120 1.70 13.37 1.88
CA PRO A 120 0.45 13.05 2.60
C PRO A 120 -0.76 13.92 2.24
N GLY A 121 -0.55 15.11 1.68
CA GLY A 121 -1.56 16.13 1.46
C GLY A 121 -1.97 16.91 2.72
N LYS A 122 -2.65 18.05 2.52
CA LYS A 122 -3.07 18.99 3.58
C LYS A 122 -4.01 18.37 4.62
N PHE A 123 -4.86 17.43 4.21
CA PHE A 123 -5.80 16.73 5.09
C PHE A 123 -5.22 15.39 5.56
N SER A 124 -4.04 15.43 6.15
CA SER A 124 -3.37 14.30 6.78
C SER A 124 -3.11 14.60 8.24
N ILE A 125 -3.07 13.54 9.06
CA ILE A 125 -2.63 13.68 10.45
C ILE A 125 -1.17 14.15 10.49
N ASP A 126 -0.34 13.75 9.51
CA ASP A 126 1.02 14.22 9.34
C ASP A 126 1.11 15.75 9.18
N SER A 127 0.21 16.36 8.39
CA SER A 127 0.12 17.80 8.21
C SER A 127 -0.43 18.52 9.43
N LEU A 128 -1.26 17.86 10.24
CA LEU A 128 -1.77 18.40 11.50
C LEU A 128 -0.67 18.44 12.57
N ILE A 129 0.22 17.45 12.57
CA ILE A 129 1.30 17.29 13.57
C ILE A 129 2.66 17.83 13.06
N GLN A 130 2.75 18.31 11.81
CA GLN A 130 3.99 18.78 11.16
C GLN A 130 5.10 17.70 11.08
N LEU A 131 4.74 16.43 10.95
CA LEU A 131 5.68 15.30 10.93
C LEU A 131 6.51 15.18 9.64
N ASN A 132 6.02 15.71 8.50
CA ASN A 132 6.75 15.82 7.22
C ASN A 132 6.46 17.17 6.55
N LYS A 133 7.07 18.26 7.04
CA LYS A 133 7.24 19.47 6.23
C LYS A 133 8.30 19.26 5.16
#